data_AF-A0A392P2T6-F1
#
_entry.id   AF-A0A392P2T6-F1
#
_cell.length_a   1.000
_cell.length_b   1.000
_cell.length_c   1.000
_cell.angle_alpha   90.00
_cell.angle_beta   90.00
_cell.angle_gamma   90.00
#
_symmetry.space_group_name_H-M   'P 1'
#
loop_
_entity.id
_entity.type
_entity.pdbx_description
1 polymer ?
#
loop_
_entity_poly.entity_id
_entity_poly.type
_entity_poly.pdbx_seq_one_letter_code
_entity_poly.pdbx_strand_id
1 'polypeptide(L)'
;MYPTYNIFIGSGDHIQNFGMRVSTTMTTILGRVIGPPELKLGDRNGKNIKITVDLDKCHWNLAGRSMVEGKPVEHWAILDFTSVGPYNKKLRRKEFVEKLIAKYKKLGIFMQEPIWYEESSMKILSSHDLLSELLEKINNICKYSQGGLQFLLCVMAYKNPGYKYLKWISETKVGIVTQCCLSPSANQGDEKFYTYLSLKINAKLGGSNVELNNRLPHFEGDEHVMFIGADVNHPGFRDNKSPSIVAVVATVNWPAANRYAARVCPQFNR
;
A
#
# COMPACT_ATOMS: atom_id res chain seq x y z
N MET A 1 -24.16 23.72 -10.33
CA MET A 1 -23.51 25.04 -10.28
C MET A 1 -23.41 25.37 -8.80
N TYR A 2 -22.30 24.97 -8.17
CA TYR A 2 -22.09 25.26 -6.75
C TYR A 2 -21.56 26.68 -6.64
N PRO A 3 -22.19 27.56 -5.84
CA PRO A 3 -21.64 28.86 -5.59
C PRO A 3 -20.42 28.70 -4.68
N THR A 4 -19.27 29.12 -5.19
CA THR A 4 -18.08 29.45 -4.41
C THR A 4 -18.46 30.57 -3.43
N TYR A 5 -18.51 30.26 -2.14
CA TYR A 5 -18.55 31.27 -1.10
C TYR A 5 -17.16 31.89 -1.00
N ASN A 6 -16.94 32.96 -1.76
CA ASN A 6 -15.88 33.91 -1.46
C ASN A 6 -16.20 34.48 -0.07
N ILE A 7 -15.36 34.21 0.92
CA ILE A 7 -15.37 34.95 2.19
C ILE A 7 -14.85 36.34 1.85
N PHE A 8 -15.74 37.20 1.36
CA PHE A 8 -15.52 38.63 1.38
C PHE A 8 -15.49 39.03 2.85
N ILE A 9 -14.35 39.50 3.34
CA ILE A 9 -14.30 40.32 4.55
C ILE A 9 -14.99 41.63 4.17
N GLY A 10 -16.33 41.60 4.17
CA GLY A 10 -17.16 42.70 3.72
C GLY A 10 -17.07 43.85 4.69
N SER A 11 -16.48 44.96 4.25
CA SER A 11 -16.71 46.29 4.81
C SER A 11 -18.14 46.73 4.51
N GLY A 12 -19.14 46.06 5.11
CA GLY A 12 -20.56 46.33 4.88
C GLY A 12 -21.34 46.41 6.18
N ASP A 13 -22.15 47.47 6.31
CA ASP A 13 -22.95 47.83 7.50
C ASP A 13 -23.91 46.74 7.99
N HIS A 14 -24.16 45.69 7.19
CA HIS A 14 -25.07 44.60 7.53
C HIS A 14 -24.66 43.81 8.78
N ILE A 15 -23.36 43.58 9.00
CA ILE A 15 -22.88 42.80 10.15
C ILE A 15 -22.99 43.61 11.46
N GLN A 16 -22.90 44.94 11.35
CA GLN A 16 -23.06 45.87 12.47
C GLN A 16 -24.52 45.95 12.95
N ASN A 17 -25.49 45.82 12.04
CA ASN A 17 -26.92 45.77 12.39
C ASN A 17 -27.27 44.58 13.30
N PHE A 18 -26.46 43.50 13.28
CA PHE A 18 -26.60 42.35 14.19
C PHE A 18 -25.69 42.44 15.43
N GLY A 19 -25.02 43.57 15.66
CA GLY A 19 -24.11 43.77 16.82
C GLY A 19 -22.84 42.93 16.77
N MET A 20 -22.51 42.32 15.63
CA MET A 20 -21.36 41.43 15.48
C MET A 20 -20.12 42.21 15.03
N ARG A 21 -18.95 41.86 15.58
CA ARG A 21 -17.65 42.41 15.19
C ARG A 21 -16.72 41.27 14.82
N VAL A 22 -16.01 41.40 13.70
CA VAL A 22 -15.00 40.43 13.26
C VAL A 22 -13.63 41.03 13.50
N SER A 23 -12.79 40.34 14.27
CA SER A 23 -11.40 40.75 14.43
C SER A 23 -10.61 40.46 13.16
N THR A 24 -9.75 41.39 12.76
CA THR A 24 -8.78 41.20 11.66
C THR A 24 -7.47 40.56 12.14
N THR A 25 -7.30 40.39 13.46
CA THR A 25 -6.15 39.70 14.04
C THR A 25 -6.48 38.22 14.23
N MET A 26 -5.57 37.33 13.80
CA MET A 26 -5.71 35.90 14.08
C MET A 26 -5.71 35.64 15.59
N THR A 27 -6.55 34.71 16.03
CA THR A 27 -6.57 34.24 17.41
C THR A 27 -5.25 33.55 17.74
N THR A 28 -4.58 34.01 18.80
CA THR A 28 -3.36 33.35 19.30
C THR A 28 -3.74 32.19 20.21
N ILE A 29 -3.19 31.01 19.95
CA ILE A 29 -3.37 29.81 20.78
C ILE A 29 -2.02 29.24 21.20
N LEU A 30 -1.93 28.72 22.42
CA LEU A 30 -0.76 27.99 22.89
C LEU A 30 -0.85 26.53 22.42
N GLY A 31 0.01 26.15 21.47
CA GLY A 31 0.13 24.78 20.98
C GLY A 31 1.20 23.97 21.73
N ARG A 32 1.23 22.65 21.48
CA ARG A 32 2.27 21.73 21.95
C ARG A 32 2.81 20.91 20.79
N VAL A 33 4.12 20.66 20.76
CA VAL A 33 4.75 19.74 19.81
C VAL A 33 4.99 18.41 20.51
N ILE A 34 4.39 17.33 20.00
CA ILE A 34 4.59 15.97 20.52
C ILE A 34 5.86 15.41 19.88
N GLY A 35 6.80 14.91 20.69
CA GLY A 35 8.03 14.29 20.19
C GLY A 35 7.74 13.03 19.38
N PRO A 36 8.55 12.71 18.35
CA PRO A 36 8.34 11.52 17.55
C PRO A 36 8.63 10.24 18.35
N PRO A 37 7.98 9.12 17.99
CA PRO A 37 8.28 7.85 18.62
C PRO A 37 9.65 7.32 18.20
N GLU A 38 10.22 6.44 19.03
CA GLU A 38 11.32 5.58 18.62
C GLU A 38 10.77 4.39 17.83
N LEU A 39 11.42 4.06 16.72
CA LEU A 39 11.03 2.94 15.89
C LEU A 39 12.02 1.78 16.07
N LYS A 40 11.49 0.58 15.92
CA LYS A 40 12.21 -0.68 15.87
C LYS A 40 12.26 -1.14 14.41
N LEU A 41 13.46 -1.46 13.95
CA LEU A 41 13.76 -2.00 12.62
C LEU A 41 14.65 -3.24 12.74
N GLY A 42 14.79 -4.01 11.68
CA GLY A 42 15.81 -5.06 11.61
C GLY A 42 17.17 -4.50 11.19
N ASP A 43 18.23 -5.22 11.48
CA ASP A 43 19.52 -5.11 10.80
C ASP A 43 19.69 -6.23 9.77
N ARG A 44 20.83 -6.26 9.07
CA ARG A 44 21.10 -7.26 8.03
C ARG A 44 21.30 -8.68 8.58
N ASN A 45 21.53 -8.83 9.88
CA ASN A 45 21.72 -10.10 10.56
C ASN A 45 20.41 -10.58 11.23
N GLY A 46 19.29 -9.87 11.01
CA GLY A 46 18.00 -10.19 11.61
C GLY A 46 17.85 -9.73 13.07
N LYS A 47 18.78 -8.95 13.61
CA LYS A 47 18.66 -8.38 14.95
C LYS A 47 17.86 -7.09 14.91
N ASN A 48 17.05 -6.86 15.94
CA ASN A 48 16.31 -5.61 16.08
C ASN A 48 17.22 -4.46 16.51
N ILE A 49 17.10 -3.32 15.84
CA ILE A 49 17.76 -2.05 16.13
C ILE A 49 16.74 -0.95 16.38
N LYS A 50 17.13 0.01 17.21
CA LYS A 50 16.32 1.19 17.54
C LYS A 50 16.75 2.36 16.69
N ILE A 51 15.78 3.15 16.24
CA ILE A 51 16.02 4.37 15.48
C ILE A 51 15.14 5.50 16.02
N THR A 52 15.69 6.71 16.02
CA THR A 52 14.92 7.93 16.26
C THR A 52 14.52 8.52 14.91
N VAL A 53 13.29 8.99 14.80
CA VAL A 53 12.81 9.72 13.61
C VAL A 53 13.45 11.12 13.62
N ASP A 54 13.83 11.60 12.43
CA ASP A 54 14.34 12.98 12.27
C ASP A 54 13.28 13.99 12.76
N LEU A 55 13.67 14.87 13.68
CA LEU A 55 12.76 15.82 14.35
C LEU A 55 12.22 16.90 13.40
N ASP A 56 13.00 17.29 12.39
CA ASP A 56 12.64 18.38 11.49
C ASP A 56 11.88 17.86 10.26
N LYS A 57 12.25 16.67 9.78
CA LYS A 57 11.72 16.06 8.55
C LYS A 57 10.64 15.01 8.80
N CYS A 58 10.45 14.60 10.05
CA CYS A 58 9.52 13.53 10.45
C CYS A 58 9.66 12.27 9.59
N HIS A 59 10.89 11.91 9.21
CA HIS A 59 11.17 10.85 8.27
C HIS A 59 12.09 9.76 8.81
N TRP A 60 12.03 8.59 8.19
CA TRP A 60 12.98 7.49 8.40
C TRP A 60 13.18 6.75 7.07
N ASN A 61 14.28 6.00 6.98
CA ASN A 61 14.57 5.16 5.81
C ASN A 61 15.24 3.84 6.24
N LEU A 62 15.40 2.93 5.28
CA LEU A 62 16.06 1.64 5.45
C LEU A 62 17.53 1.65 5.02
N ALA A 63 18.19 2.82 4.98
CA ALA A 63 19.59 2.89 4.57
C ALA A 63 20.47 2.12 5.58
N GLY A 64 21.03 0.99 5.14
CA GLY A 64 21.81 0.10 6.00
C GLY A 64 21.00 -0.74 7.00
N ARG A 65 19.66 -0.76 6.88
CA ARG A 65 18.73 -1.41 7.81
C ARG A 65 17.84 -2.42 7.07
N SER A 66 17.08 -3.21 7.82
CA SER A 66 16.13 -4.20 7.34
C SER A 66 14.75 -4.05 7.98
N MET A 67 13.81 -4.88 7.53
CA MET A 67 12.47 -5.06 8.09
C MET A 67 12.55 -5.80 9.42
N VAL A 68 11.65 -5.50 10.35
CA VAL A 68 11.58 -6.19 11.66
C VAL A 68 11.32 -7.69 11.50
N GLU A 69 10.37 -8.02 10.62
CA GLU A 69 10.09 -9.39 10.22
C GLU A 69 9.98 -9.41 8.69
N GLY A 70 11.10 -9.73 8.05
CA GLY A 70 11.17 -9.95 6.62
C GLY A 70 10.70 -11.36 6.24
N LYS A 71 9.75 -11.46 5.32
CA LYS A 71 9.22 -12.73 4.83
C LYS A 71 10.06 -13.24 3.66
N PRO A 72 10.61 -14.46 3.74
CA PRO A 72 11.23 -15.12 2.61
C PRO A 72 10.25 -15.27 1.45
N VAL A 73 10.76 -15.12 0.23
CA VAL A 73 10.01 -15.31 -1.01
C VAL A 73 10.60 -16.49 -1.75
N GLU A 74 9.86 -17.59 -1.83
CA GLU A 74 10.29 -18.86 -2.42
C GLU A 74 9.45 -19.21 -3.65
N HIS A 75 8.14 -18.96 -3.59
CA HIS A 75 7.17 -19.39 -4.59
C HIS A 75 6.39 -18.18 -5.10
N TRP A 76 6.92 -17.53 -6.14
CA TRP A 76 6.28 -16.36 -6.74
C TRP A 76 6.41 -16.40 -8.27
N ALA A 77 5.53 -15.69 -8.94
CA ALA A 77 5.45 -15.67 -10.40
C ALA A 77 5.34 -14.24 -10.92
N ILE A 78 5.62 -14.07 -12.20
CA ILE A 78 5.46 -12.79 -12.90
C ILE A 78 4.40 -12.95 -13.99
N LEU A 79 3.45 -12.02 -14.02
CA LEU A 79 2.54 -11.81 -15.15
C LEU A 79 2.91 -10.49 -15.82
N ASP A 80 3.55 -10.57 -16.99
CA ASP A 80 4.00 -9.41 -17.76
C ASP A 80 3.00 -9.06 -18.87
N PHE A 81 2.27 -7.97 -18.71
CA PHE A 81 1.35 -7.46 -19.73
C PHE A 81 2.06 -6.63 -20.82
N THR A 82 3.38 -6.47 -20.74
CA THR A 82 4.16 -5.58 -21.62
C THR A 82 4.82 -6.32 -22.77
N SER A 83 4.92 -7.64 -22.70
CA SER A 83 5.51 -8.49 -23.76
C SER A 83 4.83 -8.31 -25.11
N VAL A 84 3.50 -8.13 -25.10
CA VAL A 84 2.67 -7.85 -26.28
C VAL A 84 2.29 -6.37 -26.32
N GLY A 85 3.22 -5.53 -26.79
CA GLY A 85 3.06 -4.08 -26.84
C GLY A 85 4.29 -3.33 -27.38
N PRO A 86 4.32 -1.99 -27.29
CA PRO A 86 5.44 -1.16 -27.76
C PRO A 86 6.76 -1.58 -27.12
N TYR A 87 7.79 -1.80 -27.95
CA TYR A 87 9.10 -2.31 -27.52
C TYR A 87 9.73 -1.46 -26.40
N ASN A 88 9.58 -0.14 -26.45
CA ASN A 88 10.13 0.79 -25.46
C ASN A 88 9.50 0.68 -24.06
N LYS A 89 8.38 -0.04 -23.92
CA LYS A 89 7.70 -0.28 -22.64
C LYS A 89 7.81 -1.73 -22.16
N LYS A 90 8.54 -2.60 -22.87
CA LYS A 90 8.75 -3.98 -22.43
C LYS A 90 9.55 -4.03 -21.14
N LEU A 91 9.15 -4.90 -20.22
CA LEU A 91 9.91 -5.17 -19.01
C LEU A 91 11.28 -5.77 -19.38
N ARG A 92 12.34 -5.23 -18.80
CA ARG A 92 13.67 -5.85 -18.85
C ARG A 92 13.73 -6.97 -17.81
N ARG A 93 13.06 -8.08 -18.10
CA ARG A 93 12.81 -9.18 -17.15
C ARG A 93 14.05 -9.55 -16.33
N LYS A 94 15.15 -9.91 -17.01
CA LYS A 94 16.38 -10.38 -16.36
C LYS A 94 16.94 -9.34 -15.39
N GLU A 95 17.16 -8.10 -15.86
CA GLU A 95 17.66 -7.00 -15.03
C GLU A 95 16.74 -6.70 -13.84
N PHE A 96 15.43 -6.74 -14.05
CA PHE A 96 14.44 -6.46 -13.00
C PHE A 96 14.48 -7.52 -11.90
N VAL A 97 14.48 -8.81 -12.27
CA VAL A 97 14.51 -9.92 -11.32
C VAL A 97 15.81 -9.91 -10.53
N GLU A 98 16.96 -9.76 -11.21
CA GLU A 98 18.28 -9.66 -10.58
C GLU A 98 18.33 -8.50 -9.57
N LYS A 99 17.83 -7.32 -9.94
CA LYS A 99 17.78 -6.15 -9.04
C LYS A 99 16.86 -6.36 -7.84
N LEU A 100 15.70 -7.00 -8.03
CA LEU A 100 14.76 -7.26 -6.95
C LEU A 100 15.33 -8.28 -5.95
N ILE A 101 15.89 -9.40 -6.43
CA ILE A 101 16.56 -10.41 -5.60
C ILE A 101 17.75 -9.79 -4.88
N ALA A 102 18.57 -8.99 -5.57
CA ALA A 102 19.68 -8.28 -4.95
C ALA A 102 19.22 -7.31 -3.85
N LYS A 103 18.05 -6.68 -4.00
CA LYS A 103 17.49 -5.83 -2.95
C LYS A 103 17.05 -6.64 -1.73
N TYR A 104 16.38 -7.78 -1.92
CA TYR A 104 16.04 -8.70 -0.83
C TYR A 104 17.30 -9.18 -0.09
N LYS A 105 18.34 -9.58 -0.82
CA LYS A 105 19.64 -9.95 -0.25
C LYS A 105 20.26 -8.81 0.57
N LYS A 106 20.22 -7.56 0.08
CA LYS A 106 20.70 -6.38 0.83
C LYS A 106 19.90 -6.11 2.12
N LEU A 107 18.64 -6.52 2.15
CA LEU A 107 17.79 -6.50 3.34
C LEU A 107 18.03 -7.73 4.25
N GLY A 108 18.88 -8.69 3.87
CA GLY A 108 19.08 -9.92 4.65
C GLY A 108 17.87 -10.87 4.60
N ILE A 109 17.04 -10.76 3.56
CA ILE A 109 15.86 -11.61 3.35
C ILE A 109 16.09 -12.46 2.12
N PHE A 110 15.70 -13.73 2.18
CA PHE A 110 15.81 -14.64 1.05
C PHE A 110 14.72 -14.38 0.01
N MET A 111 15.11 -14.33 -1.27
CA MET A 111 14.17 -14.35 -2.40
C MET A 111 14.73 -15.26 -3.49
N GLN A 112 13.95 -16.24 -3.88
CA GLN A 112 14.21 -17.18 -4.96
C GLN A 112 13.89 -16.55 -6.33
N GLU A 113 14.40 -17.15 -7.41
CA GLU A 113 13.93 -16.87 -8.77
C GLU A 113 12.42 -17.19 -8.91
N PRO A 114 11.67 -16.47 -9.77
CA PRO A 114 10.24 -16.74 -9.96
C PRO A 114 10.03 -18.12 -10.60
N ILE A 115 9.10 -18.88 -10.03
CA ILE A 115 8.78 -20.25 -10.48
C ILE A 115 8.02 -20.27 -11.81
N TRP A 116 7.40 -19.15 -12.18
CA TRP A 116 6.67 -19.01 -13.44
C TRP A 116 6.76 -17.59 -14.01
N TYR A 117 6.73 -17.50 -15.33
CA TYR A 117 6.67 -16.25 -16.06
C TYR A 117 5.62 -16.35 -17.16
N GLU A 118 4.55 -15.58 -17.04
CA GLU A 118 3.46 -15.53 -18.01
C GLU A 118 3.50 -14.21 -18.76
N GLU A 119 3.39 -14.28 -20.08
CA GLU A 119 3.28 -13.11 -20.94
C GLU A 119 1.83 -12.90 -21.36
N SER A 120 1.39 -11.64 -21.38
CA SER A 120 0.07 -11.30 -21.88
C SER A 120 0.04 -9.90 -22.50
N SER A 121 -1.10 -9.56 -23.10
CA SER A 121 -1.35 -8.22 -23.62
C SER A 121 -2.15 -7.41 -22.61
N MET A 122 -1.85 -6.11 -22.49
CA MET A 122 -2.70 -5.15 -21.76
C MET A 122 -4.17 -5.17 -22.20
N LYS A 123 -4.49 -5.66 -23.41
CA LYS A 123 -5.88 -5.80 -23.91
C LYS A 123 -6.72 -6.76 -23.05
N ILE A 124 -6.10 -7.77 -22.42
CA ILE A 124 -6.83 -8.76 -21.62
C ILE A 124 -7.48 -8.13 -20.38
N LEU A 125 -6.93 -7.01 -19.89
CA LEU A 125 -7.47 -6.29 -18.74
C LEU A 125 -8.88 -5.70 -18.99
N SER A 126 -9.30 -5.63 -20.25
CA SER A 126 -10.63 -5.20 -20.65
C SER A 126 -11.66 -6.33 -20.67
N SER A 127 -11.24 -7.59 -20.56
CA SER A 127 -12.12 -8.77 -20.59
C SER A 127 -12.06 -9.51 -19.26
N HIS A 128 -13.20 -9.62 -18.58
CA HIS A 128 -13.26 -10.33 -17.28
C HIS A 128 -12.98 -11.82 -17.45
N ASP A 129 -13.55 -12.45 -18.48
CA ASP A 129 -13.48 -13.90 -18.66
C ASP A 129 -12.06 -14.33 -19.01
N LEU A 130 -11.45 -13.68 -20.02
CA LEU A 130 -10.07 -13.96 -20.41
C LEU A 130 -9.08 -13.69 -19.27
N LEU A 131 -9.31 -12.64 -18.47
CA LEU A 131 -8.47 -12.35 -17.31
C LEU A 131 -8.64 -13.40 -16.20
N SER A 132 -9.86 -13.89 -15.97
CA SER A 132 -10.12 -14.98 -15.03
C SER A 132 -9.43 -16.26 -15.46
N GLU A 133 -9.61 -16.67 -16.72
CA GLU A 133 -8.97 -17.85 -17.30
C GLU A 133 -7.44 -17.78 -17.19
N LEU A 134 -6.85 -16.61 -17.49
CA LEU A 134 -5.41 -16.40 -17.37
C LEU A 134 -4.92 -16.55 -15.92
N LEU A 135 -5.62 -15.92 -14.97
CA LEU A 135 -5.25 -16.00 -13.55
C LEU A 135 -5.42 -17.40 -13.00
N GLU A 136 -6.48 -18.11 -13.37
CA GLU A 136 -6.73 -19.51 -13.00
C GLU A 136 -5.68 -20.44 -13.60
N LYS A 137 -5.31 -20.24 -14.88
CA LYS A 137 -4.21 -20.97 -15.53
C LYS A 137 -2.91 -20.81 -14.74
N ILE A 138 -2.51 -19.58 -14.43
CA ILE A 138 -1.29 -19.31 -13.65
C ILE A 138 -1.39 -19.97 -12.27
N ASN A 139 -2.53 -19.83 -11.59
CA ASN A 139 -2.75 -20.45 -10.27
C ASN A 139 -2.58 -21.97 -10.36
N ASN A 140 -3.23 -22.62 -11.33
CA ASN A 140 -3.22 -24.06 -11.49
C ASN A 140 -1.84 -24.61 -11.84
N ILE A 141 -1.07 -23.91 -12.68
CA ILE A 141 0.33 -24.27 -12.96
C ILE A 141 1.17 -24.19 -11.68
N CYS A 142 0.96 -23.16 -10.87
CA CYS A 142 1.71 -22.95 -9.64
C CYS A 142 1.17 -23.76 -8.44
N LYS A 143 -0.01 -24.40 -8.52
CA LYS A 143 -0.59 -25.17 -7.41
C LYS A 143 0.27 -26.36 -6.99
N TYR A 144 1.02 -26.93 -7.93
CA TYR A 144 1.87 -28.10 -7.69
C TYR A 144 3.25 -27.74 -7.13
N SER A 145 3.58 -26.45 -6.94
CA SER A 145 4.77 -26.08 -6.17
C SER A 145 4.53 -26.34 -4.68
N GLN A 146 5.57 -26.72 -3.94
CA GLN A 146 5.50 -26.98 -2.49
C GLN A 146 5.01 -25.73 -1.73
N GLY A 147 3.69 -25.63 -1.49
CA GLY A 147 3.05 -24.52 -0.78
C GLY A 147 2.26 -23.53 -1.65
N GLY A 148 2.13 -23.77 -2.96
CA GLY A 148 1.41 -22.86 -3.87
C GLY A 148 2.08 -21.48 -4.01
N LEU A 149 1.38 -20.56 -4.70
CA LEU A 149 1.92 -19.23 -4.99
C LEU A 149 1.78 -18.28 -3.79
N GLN A 150 2.90 -17.72 -3.29
CA GLN A 150 2.90 -16.69 -2.25
C GLN A 150 2.36 -15.35 -2.77
N PHE A 151 2.77 -14.94 -3.97
CA PHE A 151 2.17 -13.81 -4.68
C PHE A 151 2.46 -13.84 -6.18
N LEU A 152 1.64 -13.11 -6.95
CA LEU A 152 1.84 -12.83 -8.37
C LEU A 152 2.28 -11.37 -8.57
N LEU A 153 3.43 -11.17 -9.21
CA LEU A 153 3.88 -9.85 -9.62
C LEU A 153 3.33 -9.50 -11.00
N CYS A 154 2.40 -8.54 -11.08
CA CYS A 154 1.81 -8.11 -12.34
C CYS A 154 2.48 -6.84 -12.86
N VAL A 155 3.11 -6.90 -14.03
CA VAL A 155 3.81 -5.76 -14.62
C VAL A 155 2.98 -5.18 -15.77
N MET A 156 2.72 -3.87 -15.72
CA MET A 156 1.86 -3.17 -16.69
C MET A 156 2.64 -2.06 -17.39
N ALA A 157 2.30 -1.77 -18.66
CA ALA A 157 3.00 -0.74 -19.43
C ALA A 157 2.60 0.69 -19.02
N TYR A 158 1.37 0.86 -18.49
CA TYR A 158 0.79 2.13 -18.08
C TYR A 158 -0.42 1.88 -17.16
N LYS A 159 -0.87 2.92 -16.45
CA LYS A 159 -2.09 2.86 -15.63
C LYS A 159 -3.29 2.53 -16.52
N ASN A 160 -4.02 1.47 -16.18
CA ASN A 160 -5.17 1.00 -16.95
C ASN A 160 -6.35 0.79 -15.98
N PRO A 161 -7.58 1.26 -16.31
CA PRO A 161 -8.77 1.04 -15.49
C PRO A 161 -9.03 -0.43 -15.15
N GLY A 162 -8.66 -1.36 -16.04
CA GLY A 162 -8.76 -2.80 -15.84
C GLY A 162 -7.87 -3.36 -14.71
N TYR A 163 -6.97 -2.55 -14.14
CA TYR A 163 -6.31 -2.85 -12.87
C TYR A 163 -7.33 -3.22 -11.77
N LYS A 164 -8.49 -2.57 -11.74
CA LYS A 164 -9.54 -2.89 -10.76
C LYS A 164 -10.08 -4.32 -10.93
N TYR A 165 -10.19 -4.80 -12.17
CA TYR A 165 -10.64 -6.15 -12.48
C TYR A 165 -9.58 -7.18 -12.16
N LEU A 166 -8.31 -6.88 -12.48
CA LEU A 166 -7.17 -7.69 -12.05
C LEU A 166 -7.20 -7.89 -10.53
N LYS A 167 -7.33 -6.80 -9.77
CA LYS A 167 -7.40 -6.86 -8.31
C LYS A 167 -8.59 -7.64 -7.79
N TRP A 168 -9.79 -7.31 -8.27
CA TRP A 168 -11.01 -8.00 -7.87
C TRP A 168 -10.96 -9.50 -8.15
N ILE A 169 -10.69 -9.89 -9.40
CA ILE A 169 -10.69 -11.31 -9.80
C ILE A 169 -9.59 -12.08 -9.05
N SER A 170 -8.37 -11.55 -9.01
CA SER A 170 -7.25 -12.24 -8.34
C SER A 170 -7.51 -12.43 -6.84
N GLU A 171 -7.93 -11.39 -6.13
CA GLU A 171 -8.00 -11.41 -4.66
C GLU A 171 -9.35 -11.97 -4.13
N THR A 172 -10.45 -11.88 -4.90
CA THR A 172 -11.77 -12.36 -4.43
C THR A 172 -12.28 -13.63 -5.10
N LYS A 173 -11.87 -13.93 -6.34
CA LYS A 173 -12.33 -15.13 -7.06
C LYS A 173 -11.28 -16.24 -7.06
N VAL A 174 -10.05 -15.90 -7.44
CA VAL A 174 -8.96 -16.89 -7.60
C VAL A 174 -8.20 -17.12 -6.30
N GLY A 175 -8.13 -16.13 -5.42
CA GLY A 175 -7.44 -16.20 -4.13
C GLY A 175 -5.92 -16.01 -4.21
N ILE A 176 -5.43 -15.19 -5.15
CA ILE A 176 -4.01 -14.88 -5.31
C ILE A 176 -3.71 -13.47 -4.78
N VAL A 177 -2.72 -13.37 -3.89
CA VAL A 177 -2.12 -12.09 -3.50
C VAL A 177 -1.36 -11.50 -4.69
N THR A 178 -1.68 -10.27 -5.09
CA THR A 178 -1.01 -9.63 -6.24
C THR A 178 -0.23 -8.37 -5.85
N GLN A 179 0.95 -8.18 -6.44
CA GLN A 179 1.69 -6.91 -6.39
C GLN A 179 1.88 -6.39 -7.81
N CYS A 180 1.48 -5.14 -8.07
CA CYS A 180 1.57 -4.58 -9.42
C CYS A 180 2.60 -3.45 -9.50
N CYS A 181 3.28 -3.32 -10.63
CA CYS A 181 4.15 -2.19 -10.91
C CYS A 181 4.11 -1.81 -12.39
N LEU A 182 4.57 -0.60 -12.71
CA LEU A 182 4.68 -0.16 -14.09
C LEU A 182 6.08 -0.47 -14.62
N SER A 183 6.16 -1.01 -15.84
CA SER A 183 7.45 -1.35 -16.47
C SER A 183 8.41 -0.17 -16.61
N PRO A 184 8.00 1.10 -16.86
CA PRO A 184 8.95 2.21 -16.87
C PRO A 184 9.62 2.41 -15.51
N SER A 185 8.84 2.33 -14.43
CA SER A 185 9.36 2.44 -13.05
C SER A 185 10.21 1.23 -12.66
N ALA A 186 9.89 0.03 -13.15
CA ALA A 186 10.68 -1.17 -12.93
C ALA A 186 12.03 -1.12 -13.66
N ASN A 187 12.00 -0.72 -14.94
CA ASN A 187 13.19 -0.65 -15.81
C ASN A 187 14.16 0.46 -15.37
N GLN A 188 13.63 1.64 -15.05
CA GLN A 188 14.41 2.80 -14.59
C GLN A 188 14.54 2.84 -13.06
N GLY A 189 14.07 1.80 -12.37
CA GLY A 189 13.96 1.79 -10.91
C GLY A 189 15.29 2.03 -10.23
N ASP A 190 15.31 3.02 -9.35
CA ASP A 190 16.41 3.30 -8.43
C ASP A 190 16.28 2.44 -7.17
N GLU A 191 17.20 2.62 -6.22
CA GLU A 191 17.14 1.89 -4.95
C GLU A 191 15.83 2.15 -4.17
N LYS A 192 15.23 3.34 -4.30
CA LYS A 192 13.98 3.66 -3.61
C LYS A 192 12.82 2.85 -4.17
N PHE A 193 12.73 2.72 -5.49
CA PHE A 193 11.70 1.90 -6.14
C PHE A 193 11.72 0.46 -5.60
N TYR A 194 12.88 -0.20 -5.61
CA TYR A 194 12.99 -1.58 -5.12
C TYR A 194 12.78 -1.68 -3.61
N THR A 195 13.14 -0.65 -2.83
CA THR A 195 12.84 -0.58 -1.40
C THR A 195 11.33 -0.58 -1.17
N TYR A 196 10.58 0.34 -1.81
CA TYR A 196 9.13 0.42 -1.63
C TYR A 196 8.40 -0.82 -2.18
N LEU A 197 8.88 -1.38 -3.28
CA LEU A 197 8.33 -2.62 -3.81
C LEU A 197 8.50 -3.77 -2.80
N SER A 198 9.70 -3.91 -2.21
CA SER A 198 9.99 -4.93 -1.19
C SER A 198 9.12 -4.73 0.06
N LEU A 199 8.94 -3.50 0.53
CA LEU A 199 8.07 -3.20 1.68
C LEU A 199 6.61 -3.60 1.45
N LYS A 200 6.10 -3.38 0.23
CA LYS A 200 4.73 -3.77 -0.13
C LYS A 200 4.57 -5.28 -0.25
N ILE A 201 5.56 -5.98 -0.82
CA ILE A 201 5.55 -7.44 -0.90
C ILE A 201 5.61 -8.03 0.51
N ASN A 202 6.54 -7.57 1.35
CA ASN A 202 6.67 -8.07 2.72
C ASN A 202 5.37 -7.92 3.52
N ALA A 203 4.73 -6.74 3.49
CA ALA A 203 3.46 -6.52 4.16
C ALA A 203 2.34 -7.45 3.66
N LYS A 204 2.29 -7.72 2.35
CA LYS A 204 1.32 -8.64 1.73
C LYS A 204 1.54 -10.10 2.08
N LEU A 205 2.77 -10.48 2.36
CA LEU A 205 3.13 -11.82 2.86
C LEU A 205 3.01 -11.91 4.40
N GLY A 206 2.43 -10.89 5.04
CA GLY A 206 2.23 -10.85 6.48
C GLY A 206 3.50 -10.56 7.27
N GLY A 207 4.51 -9.92 6.68
CA GLY A 207 5.71 -9.43 7.37
C GLY A 207 5.48 -8.16 8.19
N SER A 208 6.51 -7.76 8.93
CA SER A 208 6.55 -6.55 9.75
C SER A 208 7.67 -5.65 9.24
N ASN A 209 7.33 -4.50 8.65
CA ASN A 209 8.36 -3.60 8.08
C ASN A 209 9.05 -2.78 9.17
N VAL A 210 8.26 -2.23 10.10
CA VAL A 210 8.68 -1.34 11.18
C VAL A 210 7.71 -1.51 12.34
N GLU A 211 8.20 -1.37 13.55
CA GLU A 211 7.42 -1.41 14.79
C GLU A 211 7.73 -0.18 15.64
N LEU A 212 6.83 0.15 16.57
CA LEU A 212 7.18 1.08 17.63
C LEU A 212 8.16 0.37 18.58
N ASN A 213 9.26 1.03 18.93
CA ASN A 213 10.15 0.51 19.96
C ASN A 213 9.54 0.69 21.35
N ASN A 214 8.85 1.81 21.55
CA ASN A 214 8.26 2.15 22.84
C ASN A 214 6.82 1.63 22.90
N ARG A 215 6.42 1.14 24.08
CA ARG A 215 5.01 0.82 24.32
C ARG A 215 4.17 2.08 24.15
N LEU A 216 2.94 1.90 23.69
CA LEU A 216 1.99 3.00 23.61
C LEU A 216 1.69 3.51 25.03
N PRO A 217 1.70 4.84 25.26
CA PRO A 217 1.37 5.41 26.56
C PRO A 217 0.00 4.92 27.04
N HIS A 218 -0.17 4.76 28.35
CA HIS A 218 -1.40 4.32 29.02
C HIS A 218 -1.76 2.83 28.87
N PHE A 219 -0.94 2.04 28.16
CA PHE A 219 -1.13 0.58 28.04
C PHE A 219 0.04 -0.17 28.70
N GLU A 220 0.23 0.06 30.00
CA GLU A 220 1.39 -0.42 30.76
C GLU A 220 1.21 -1.83 31.35
N GLY A 221 -0.03 -2.31 31.47
CA GLY A 221 -0.36 -3.65 32.00
C GLY A 221 -0.25 -4.79 30.97
N ASP A 222 -0.73 -5.97 31.36
CA ASP A 222 -0.80 -7.18 30.52
C ASP A 222 -2.06 -7.23 29.62
N GLU A 223 -2.76 -6.10 29.51
CA GLU A 223 -3.96 -5.98 28.70
C GLU A 223 -3.66 -6.14 27.21
N HIS A 224 -4.60 -6.73 26.48
CA HIS A 224 -4.52 -6.86 25.04
C HIS A 224 -5.38 -5.78 24.40
N VAL A 225 -4.75 -4.93 23.58
CA VAL A 225 -5.41 -3.79 22.95
C VAL A 225 -5.58 -4.05 21.45
N MET A 226 -6.75 -3.70 20.93
CA MET A 226 -7.05 -3.72 19.51
C MET A 226 -7.37 -2.30 19.04
N PHE A 227 -6.62 -1.80 18.06
CA PHE A 227 -6.91 -0.53 17.41
C PHE A 227 -7.83 -0.77 16.22
N ILE A 228 -8.93 -0.02 16.16
CA ILE A 228 -9.92 -0.09 15.09
C ILE A 228 -9.97 1.26 14.38
N GLY A 229 -9.83 1.22 13.05
CA GLY A 229 -10.06 2.37 12.16
C GLY A 229 -11.26 2.11 11.28
N ALA A 230 -12.12 3.11 11.11
CA ALA A 230 -13.30 3.02 10.23
C ALA A 230 -13.35 4.25 9.32
N ASP A 231 -13.66 4.01 8.04
CA ASP A 231 -13.82 5.06 7.03
C ASP A 231 -14.99 4.72 6.09
N VAL A 232 -15.63 5.77 5.55
CA VAL A 232 -16.74 5.65 4.59
C VAL A 232 -16.40 6.45 3.35
N ASN A 233 -16.27 5.75 2.22
CA ASN A 233 -16.06 6.37 0.92
C ASN A 233 -17.39 6.50 0.18
N HIS A 234 -17.76 7.74 -0.13
CA HIS A 234 -18.95 8.04 -0.92
C HIS A 234 -18.64 8.05 -2.42
N PRO A 235 -19.63 7.72 -3.27
CA PRO A 235 -19.52 7.89 -4.71
C PRO A 235 -19.20 9.34 -5.12
N GLY A 236 -18.73 9.50 -6.35
CA GLY A 236 -18.45 10.82 -6.92
C GLY A 236 -19.69 11.72 -6.97
N PHE A 237 -19.47 13.03 -7.10
CA PHE A 237 -20.55 14.00 -7.16
C PHE A 237 -21.60 13.65 -8.23
N ARG A 238 -22.88 13.57 -7.84
CA ARG A 238 -24.06 13.18 -8.65
C ARG A 238 -24.23 11.69 -8.98
N ASP A 239 -23.38 10.81 -8.43
CA ASP A 239 -23.65 9.38 -8.48
C ASP A 239 -24.57 8.98 -7.32
N ASN A 240 -25.87 8.96 -7.60
CA ASN A 240 -26.91 8.60 -6.64
C ASN A 240 -27.26 7.10 -6.71
N LYS A 241 -26.55 6.31 -7.53
CA LYS A 241 -26.86 4.89 -7.76
C LYS A 241 -25.87 3.96 -7.08
N SER A 242 -24.59 4.32 -7.07
CA SER A 242 -23.56 3.51 -6.43
C SER A 242 -23.73 3.52 -4.90
N PRO A 243 -23.46 2.41 -4.19
CA PRO A 243 -23.47 2.42 -2.74
C PRO A 243 -22.29 3.23 -2.18
N SER A 244 -22.41 3.72 -0.95
CA SER A 244 -21.23 4.13 -0.19
C SER A 244 -20.51 2.86 0.29
N ILE A 245 -19.18 2.91 0.40
CA ILE A 245 -18.38 1.77 0.84
C ILE A 245 -17.79 2.06 2.22
N VAL A 246 -18.16 1.24 3.21
CA VAL A 246 -17.60 1.27 4.56
C VAL A 246 -16.43 0.30 4.63
N ALA A 247 -15.32 0.74 5.17
CA ALA A 247 -14.17 -0.10 5.48
C ALA A 247 -13.84 0.01 6.97
N VAL A 248 -13.68 -1.14 7.63
CA VAL A 248 -13.20 -1.24 9.01
C VAL A 248 -11.92 -2.08 9.00
N VAL A 249 -10.87 -1.57 9.66
CA VAL A 249 -9.62 -2.29 9.86
C VAL A 249 -9.34 -2.43 11.35
N ALA A 250 -8.78 -3.58 11.75
CA ALA A 250 -8.43 -3.84 13.14
C ALA A 250 -7.04 -4.48 13.24
N THR A 251 -6.25 -4.07 14.25
CA THR A 251 -4.94 -4.68 14.49
C THR A 251 -5.08 -6.12 14.98
N VAL A 252 -4.22 -7.02 14.49
CA VAL A 252 -4.29 -8.47 14.80
C VAL A 252 -3.06 -9.03 15.52
N ASN A 253 -2.06 -8.21 15.81
CA ASN A 253 -0.78 -8.66 16.39
C ASN A 253 -0.32 -7.75 17.54
N TRP A 254 -1.09 -7.71 18.62
CA TRP A 254 -0.63 -7.09 19.86
C TRP A 254 0.67 -7.78 20.36
N PRO A 255 1.68 -7.05 20.86
CA PRO A 255 1.73 -5.61 21.08
C PRO A 255 2.30 -4.78 19.90
N ALA A 256 2.76 -5.42 18.83
CA ALA A 256 3.35 -4.72 17.68
C ALA A 256 2.33 -3.82 16.94
N ALA A 257 1.05 -4.23 16.93
CA ALA A 257 -0.10 -3.43 16.46
C ALA A 257 0.09 -2.83 15.05
N ASN A 258 0.75 -3.56 14.15
CA ASN A 258 1.12 -3.08 12.80
C ASN A 258 0.61 -3.98 11.67
N ARG A 259 -0.07 -5.08 11.98
CA ARG A 259 -0.81 -5.91 11.02
C ARG A 259 -2.29 -5.69 11.20
N TYR A 260 -2.99 -5.54 10.08
CA TYR A 260 -4.42 -5.23 10.08
C TYR A 260 -5.19 -6.28 9.29
N ALA A 261 -6.32 -6.71 9.85
CA ALA A 261 -7.38 -7.35 9.09
C ALA A 261 -8.38 -6.28 8.64
N ALA A 262 -9.00 -6.48 7.48
CA ALA A 262 -9.96 -5.53 6.91
C ALA A 262 -11.31 -6.21 6.64
N ARG A 263 -12.40 -5.46 6.85
CA ARG A 263 -13.75 -5.81 6.41
C ARG A 263 -14.34 -4.65 5.66
N VAL A 264 -14.94 -4.94 4.51
CA VAL A 264 -15.54 -3.93 3.62
C VAL A 264 -16.99 -4.31 3.36
N CYS A 265 -17.90 -3.33 3.48
CA CYS A 265 -19.33 -3.52 3.29
C CYS A 265 -19.92 -2.36 2.46
N PRO A 266 -20.82 -2.64 1.50
CA PRO A 266 -21.64 -1.58 0.91
C PRO A 266 -22.71 -1.11 1.90
N GLN A 267 -23.02 0.18 1.87
CA GLN A 267 -24.17 0.78 2.57
C GLN A 267 -24.96 1.69 1.62
N PHE A 268 -26.15 2.13 2.05
CA PHE A 268 -27.00 3.02 1.25
C PHE A 268 -26.24 4.29 0.80
N ASN A 269 -26.64 4.81 -0.37
CA ASN A 269 -26.18 6.10 -0.87
C ASN A 269 -26.67 7.23 0.06
N ARG A 270 -25.94 8.35 0.09
CA ARG A 270 -26.18 9.49 0.97
C ARG A 270 -27.35 10.36 0.51
#